data_AF-A0A968WZP4-F1
#
_entry.id   AF-A0A968WZP4-F1
#
_cell.length_a   1.000
_cell.length_b   1.000
_cell.length_c   1.000
_cell.angle_alpha   90.00
_cell.angle_beta   90.00
_cell.angle_gamma   90.00
#
_symmetry.space_group_name_H-M   'P 1'
#
loop_
_entity.id
_entity.type
_entity.pdbx_description
1 polymer ?
#
loop_
_entity_poly.entity_id
_entity_poly.type
_entity_poly.pdbx_seq_one_letter_code
_entity_poly.pdbx_strand_id
1 'polypeptide(L)'
;MNPSPEIGQPSARPNLGARSAHGDLPPANWREALMSLIASRIALIQLESKDAGKETAKRASLIGAAIGCLFFAWTLLLAGGVAAIAQAANFPWYWIAMGFALLHLVVAFILFRLAQPSGKPAFPITRAEFQKDREWIENFQKIKKSSD
;
A
#
# COMPACT_ATOMS: atom_id res chain seq x y z
N MET A 1 -12.95 68.19 48.49
CA MET A 1 -12.17 68.22 47.23
C MET A 1 -12.45 66.94 46.47
N ASN A 2 -13.00 67.04 45.27
CA ASN A 2 -12.99 65.96 44.29
C ASN A 2 -11.64 66.01 43.52
N PRO A 3 -11.13 64.90 42.98
CA PRO A 3 -11.48 64.57 41.59
C PRO A 3 -11.69 63.06 41.28
N SER A 4 -12.61 62.78 40.34
CA SER A 4 -12.67 61.56 39.50
C SER A 4 -11.71 61.69 38.30
N PRO A 5 -11.62 60.75 37.32
CA PRO A 5 -11.88 59.30 37.27
C PRO A 5 -10.70 58.51 36.64
N GLU A 6 -10.37 57.30 37.11
CA GLU A 6 -9.46 56.41 36.35
C GLU A 6 -10.29 55.41 35.53
N ILE A 7 -10.36 55.69 34.23
CA ILE A 7 -11.06 54.91 33.22
C ILE A 7 -10.35 53.57 33.05
N GLY A 8 -11.08 52.48 33.26
CA GLY A 8 -10.61 51.13 32.93
C GLY A 8 -10.20 51.05 31.45
N GLN A 9 -8.92 50.76 31.22
CA GLN A 9 -8.42 50.33 29.92
C GLN A 9 -9.10 49.02 29.53
N PRO A 10 -9.75 48.92 28.35
CA PRO A 10 -10.08 47.62 27.79
C PRO A 10 -8.77 46.94 27.39
N SER A 11 -8.52 45.78 27.98
CA SER A 11 -7.47 44.86 27.61
C SER A 11 -7.46 44.64 26.09
N ALA A 12 -6.42 45.18 25.45
CA ALA A 12 -6.15 44.95 24.05
C ALA A 12 -6.03 43.44 23.84
N ARG A 13 -7.02 42.89 23.12
CA ARG A 13 -7.04 41.49 22.71
C ARG A 13 -5.72 41.20 21.96
N PRO A 14 -5.07 40.05 22.21
CA PRO A 14 -3.91 39.67 21.43
C PRO A 14 -4.34 39.62 19.96
N ASN A 15 -3.54 40.27 19.12
CA ASN A 15 -3.69 40.33 17.67
C ASN A 15 -3.99 38.94 17.09
N LEU A 16 -5.28 38.65 16.91
CA LEU A 16 -5.82 37.57 16.08
C LEU A 16 -5.74 37.99 14.60
N GLY A 17 -4.58 38.54 14.21
CA GLY A 17 -4.34 39.22 12.95
C GLY A 17 -3.23 38.61 12.10
N ALA A 18 -2.81 37.37 12.42
CA ALA A 18 -1.84 36.62 11.61
C ALA A 18 -2.37 35.22 11.24
N ARG A 19 -3.70 35.04 11.22
CA ARG A 19 -4.31 33.84 10.65
C ARG A 19 -4.42 34.05 9.14
N SER A 20 -3.33 33.72 8.45
CA SER A 20 -3.30 33.24 7.05
C SER A 20 -4.43 33.77 6.15
N ALA A 21 -4.37 35.04 5.78
CA ALA A 21 -5.32 35.70 4.88
C ALA A 21 -5.23 35.22 3.41
N HIS A 22 -4.98 33.93 3.17
CA HIS A 22 -4.85 33.36 1.83
C HIS A 22 -5.80 32.19 1.54
N GLY A 23 -6.70 31.81 2.47
CA GLY A 23 -7.53 30.61 2.32
C GLY A 23 -9.05 30.80 2.14
N ASP A 24 -9.61 31.96 2.51
CA ASP A 24 -11.06 32.09 2.75
C ASP A 24 -11.81 32.95 1.73
N LEU A 25 -11.40 32.93 0.46
CA LEU A 25 -12.23 33.46 -0.63
C LEU A 25 -13.02 32.29 -1.26
N PRO A 26 -14.35 32.43 -1.46
CA PRO A 26 -15.11 31.41 -2.17
C PRO A 26 -14.49 31.21 -3.56
N PRO A 27 -14.26 29.96 -3.99
CA PRO A 27 -13.58 29.69 -5.25
C PRO A 27 -14.36 30.33 -6.39
N ALA A 28 -13.69 31.12 -7.23
CA ALA A 28 -14.35 31.87 -8.30
C ALA A 28 -14.94 30.92 -9.35
N ASN A 29 -14.44 29.68 -9.40
CA ASN A 29 -14.86 28.64 -10.31
C ASN A 29 -14.75 27.24 -9.66
N TRP A 30 -15.46 26.25 -10.23
CA TRP A 30 -15.44 24.86 -9.75
C TRP A 30 -14.04 24.20 -9.85
N ARG A 31 -13.19 24.70 -10.75
CA ARG A 31 -11.81 24.24 -10.93
C ARG A 31 -10.94 24.60 -9.73
N GLU A 32 -11.05 25.80 -9.20
CA GLU A 32 -10.38 26.25 -7.98
C GLU A 32 -10.88 25.47 -6.76
N ALA A 33 -12.19 25.18 -6.70
CA ALA A 33 -12.77 24.33 -5.67
C ALA A 33 -12.21 22.89 -5.70
N LEU A 34 -12.05 22.32 -6.91
CA LEU A 34 -11.41 21.01 -7.06
C LEU A 34 -9.93 21.04 -6.72
N MET A 35 -9.20 22.08 -7.15
CA MET A 35 -7.79 22.22 -6.83
C MET A 35 -7.56 22.41 -5.33
N SER A 36 -8.42 23.14 -4.64
CA SER A 36 -8.35 23.29 -3.18
C SER A 36 -8.69 21.99 -2.45
N LEU A 37 -9.68 21.24 -2.93
CA LEU A 37 -10.01 19.92 -2.41
C LEU A 37 -8.84 18.95 -2.59
N ILE A 38 -8.27 18.86 -3.80
CA ILE A 38 -7.11 18.02 -4.10
C ILE A 38 -5.90 18.45 -3.25
N ALA A 39 -5.62 19.74 -3.16
CA ALA A 39 -4.51 20.27 -2.35
C ALA A 39 -4.67 19.91 -0.87
N SER A 40 -5.89 20.02 -0.31
CA SER A 40 -6.15 19.65 1.08
C SER A 40 -5.97 18.14 1.34
N ARG A 41 -6.38 17.29 0.38
CA ARG A 41 -6.22 15.83 0.47
C ARG A 41 -4.76 15.43 0.34
N ILE A 42 -4.02 16.02 -0.59
CA ILE A 42 -2.57 15.79 -0.75
C ILE A 42 -1.82 16.25 0.50
N ALA A 43 -2.15 17.42 1.05
CA ALA A 43 -1.53 17.93 2.27
C ALA A 43 -1.77 16.99 3.48
N LEU A 44 -2.97 16.44 3.61
CA LEU A 44 -3.27 15.41 4.62
C LEU A 44 -2.45 14.14 4.41
N ILE A 45 -2.41 13.62 3.17
CA ILE A 45 -1.64 12.42 2.82
C ILE A 45 -0.15 12.64 3.09
N GLN A 46 0.38 13.82 2.79
CA GLN A 46 1.78 14.17 3.03
C GLN A 46 2.12 14.25 4.52
N LEU A 47 1.19 14.74 5.34
CA LEU A 47 1.38 14.79 6.79
C LEU A 47 1.32 13.38 7.39
N GLU A 48 0.29 12.61 7.04
CA GLU A 48 0.09 11.26 7.53
C GLU A 48 1.19 10.30 7.04
N SER A 49 1.64 10.42 5.79
CA SER A 49 2.75 9.62 5.26
C SER A 49 4.08 9.89 5.94
N LYS A 50 4.34 11.10 6.44
CA LYS A 50 5.59 11.44 7.12
C LYS A 50 5.66 10.83 8.52
N ASP A 51 4.53 10.77 9.21
CA ASP A 51 4.44 10.20 10.56
C ASP A 51 4.25 8.67 10.50
N ALA A 52 3.36 8.17 9.64
CA ALA A 52 3.17 6.74 9.41
C ALA A 52 4.40 6.09 8.75
N GLY A 53 5.15 6.85 7.94
CA GLY A 53 6.30 6.35 7.19
C GLY A 53 7.46 5.91 8.08
N LYS A 54 7.73 6.59 9.19
CA LYS A 54 8.86 6.24 10.08
C LYS A 54 8.62 4.94 10.84
N GLU A 55 7.45 4.80 11.44
CA GLU A 55 7.09 3.60 12.19
C GLU A 55 6.91 2.41 11.24
N THR A 56 6.27 2.63 10.08
CA THR A 56 6.12 1.58 9.06
C THR A 56 7.48 1.18 8.47
N ALA A 57 8.38 2.12 8.21
CA ALA A 57 9.71 1.80 7.69
C ALA A 57 10.55 1.00 8.68
N LYS A 58 10.54 1.37 9.97
CA LYS A 58 11.23 0.62 11.02
C LYS A 58 10.63 -0.78 11.19
N ARG A 59 9.30 -0.89 11.18
CA ARG A 59 8.63 -2.19 11.29
C ARG A 59 8.88 -3.06 10.05
N ALA A 60 8.85 -2.47 8.86
CA ALA A 60 9.15 -3.17 7.62
C ALA A 60 10.60 -3.63 7.56
N SER A 61 11.55 -2.81 8.01
CA SER A 61 12.96 -3.20 8.06
C SER A 61 13.20 -4.33 9.08
N LEU A 62 12.56 -4.29 10.24
CA LEU A 62 12.61 -5.37 11.23
C LEU A 62 11.99 -6.66 10.70
N ILE A 63 10.83 -6.59 10.04
CA ILE A 63 10.19 -7.75 9.42
C ILE A 63 11.08 -8.30 8.30
N GLY A 64 11.65 -7.42 7.46
CA GLY A 64 12.59 -7.82 6.41
C GLY A 64 13.83 -8.52 6.97
N ALA A 65 14.42 -7.96 8.03
CA ALA A 65 15.55 -8.58 8.74
C ALA A 65 15.16 -9.92 9.36
N ALA A 66 13.98 -10.03 9.99
CA ALA A 66 13.49 -11.26 10.58
C ALA A 66 13.25 -12.35 9.52
N ILE A 67 12.64 -12.00 8.37
CA ILE A 67 12.47 -12.91 7.23
C ILE A 67 13.83 -13.36 6.70
N GLY A 68 14.79 -12.43 6.55
CA GLY A 68 16.16 -12.74 6.14
C GLY A 68 16.83 -13.72 7.10
N CYS A 69 16.83 -13.42 8.40
CA CYS A 69 17.37 -14.31 9.43
C CYS A 69 16.70 -15.69 9.41
N LEU A 70 15.38 -15.76 9.26
CA LEU A 70 14.66 -17.02 9.20
C LEU A 70 15.05 -17.82 7.95
N PHE A 71 15.19 -17.17 6.80
CA PHE A 71 15.66 -17.80 5.56
C PHE A 71 17.09 -18.36 5.72
N PHE A 72 18.01 -17.58 6.27
CA PHE A 72 19.37 -18.07 6.54
C PHE A 72 19.40 -19.20 7.55
N ALA A 73 18.66 -19.08 8.66
CA ALA A 73 18.56 -20.12 9.66
C ALA A 73 18.02 -21.43 9.06
N TRP A 74 16.98 -21.35 8.23
CA TRP A 74 16.40 -22.50 7.53
C TRP A 74 17.39 -23.16 6.57
N THR A 75 18.10 -22.37 5.76
CA THR A 75 19.08 -22.92 4.80
C THR A 75 20.28 -23.55 5.50
N LEU A 76 20.80 -22.94 6.57
CA LEU A 76 21.85 -23.50 7.42
C LEU A 76 21.40 -24.80 8.09
N LEU A 77 20.17 -24.85 8.61
CA LEU A 77 19.59 -26.05 9.22
C LEU A 77 19.45 -27.17 8.20
N LEU A 78 18.96 -26.89 6.99
CA LEU A 78 18.91 -27.88 5.91
C LEU A 78 20.30 -28.39 5.53
N ALA A 79 21.27 -27.51 5.31
CA ALA A 79 22.63 -27.90 4.94
C ALA A 79 23.28 -28.76 6.04
N GLY A 80 23.18 -28.33 7.31
CA GLY A 80 23.69 -29.08 8.45
C GLY A 80 22.97 -30.40 8.67
N GLY A 81 21.65 -30.43 8.52
CA GLY A 81 20.84 -31.64 8.64
C GLY A 81 21.18 -32.68 7.58
N VAL A 82 21.31 -32.26 6.32
CA VAL A 82 21.74 -33.14 5.22
C VAL A 82 23.14 -33.69 5.51
N ALA A 83 24.08 -32.86 5.95
CA ALA A 83 25.43 -33.30 6.30
C ALA A 83 25.44 -34.28 7.48
N ALA A 84 24.64 -34.02 8.52
CA ALA A 84 24.52 -34.89 9.69
C ALA A 84 23.94 -36.27 9.32
N ILE A 85 22.89 -36.31 8.48
CA ILE A 85 22.31 -37.55 7.96
C ILE A 85 23.33 -38.31 7.11
N ALA A 86 24.08 -37.61 6.25
CA ALA A 86 25.12 -38.21 5.42
C ALA A 86 26.19 -38.93 6.24
N GLN A 87 26.68 -38.26 7.27
CA GLN A 87 27.65 -38.83 8.22
C GLN A 87 27.08 -40.04 8.96
N ALA A 88 25.85 -39.93 9.48
CA ALA A 88 25.21 -41.02 10.23
C ALA A 88 24.91 -42.25 9.36
N ALA A 89 24.53 -42.04 8.10
CA ALA A 89 24.20 -43.10 7.16
C ALA A 89 25.43 -43.69 6.44
N ASN A 90 26.62 -43.09 6.56
CA ASN A 90 27.79 -43.38 5.71
C ASN A 90 27.48 -43.27 4.20
N PHE A 91 26.54 -42.39 3.84
CA PHE A 91 26.21 -42.12 2.44
C PHE A 91 26.89 -40.83 1.97
N PRO A 92 27.27 -40.73 0.68
CA PRO A 92 27.77 -39.47 0.15
C PRO A 92 26.72 -38.36 0.28
N TRP A 93 27.13 -37.19 0.81
CA TRP A 93 26.24 -36.04 1.03
C TRP A 93 25.39 -35.74 -0.21
N TYR A 94 26.00 -35.67 -1.39
CA TYR A 94 25.31 -35.24 -2.62
C TYR A 94 24.05 -36.06 -2.94
N TRP A 95 24.00 -37.35 -2.59
CA TRP A 95 22.81 -38.19 -2.81
C TRP A 95 21.64 -37.75 -1.92
N ILE A 96 21.91 -37.46 -0.65
CA ILE A 96 20.87 -37.00 0.29
C ILE A 96 20.43 -35.59 -0.09
N ALA A 97 21.36 -34.71 -0.47
CA ALA A 97 21.03 -33.38 -0.98
C ALA A 97 20.14 -33.45 -2.24
N MET A 98 20.45 -34.34 -3.19
CA MET A 98 19.61 -34.56 -4.36
C MET A 98 18.21 -35.07 -3.99
N GLY A 99 18.10 -35.97 -3.01
CA GLY A 99 16.81 -36.43 -2.51
C GLY A 99 15.95 -35.29 -1.96
N PHE A 100 16.51 -34.43 -1.12
CA PHE A 100 15.82 -33.24 -0.63
C PHE A 100 15.48 -32.25 -1.74
N ALA A 101 16.39 -32.03 -2.70
CA ALA A 101 16.12 -31.15 -3.84
C ALA A 101 14.94 -31.65 -4.68
N LEU A 102 14.90 -32.95 -4.98
CA LEU A 102 13.79 -33.57 -5.71
C LEU A 102 12.47 -33.47 -4.93
N LEU A 103 12.50 -33.70 -3.61
CA LEU A 103 11.34 -33.53 -2.74
C LEU A 103 10.79 -32.10 -2.81
N HIS A 104 11.65 -31.08 -2.73
CA HIS A 104 11.25 -29.68 -2.84
C HIS A 104 10.65 -29.36 -4.21
N LEU A 105 11.20 -29.92 -5.30
CA LEU A 105 10.64 -29.75 -6.63
C LEU A 105 9.24 -30.37 -6.76
N VAL A 106 9.03 -31.56 -6.20
CA VAL A 106 7.71 -32.22 -6.20
C VAL A 106 6.70 -31.38 -5.42
N VAL A 107 7.05 -30.91 -4.22
CA VAL A 107 6.18 -30.04 -3.41
C VAL A 107 5.87 -28.74 -4.15
N ALA A 108 6.89 -28.09 -4.72
CA ALA A 108 6.72 -26.87 -5.50
C ALA A 108 5.79 -27.08 -6.69
N PHE A 109 5.94 -28.21 -7.40
CA PHE A 109 5.08 -28.57 -8.52
C PHE A 109 3.61 -28.80 -8.10
N ILE A 110 3.39 -29.49 -6.98
CA ILE A 110 2.04 -29.70 -6.43
C ILE A 110 1.42 -28.37 -6.03
N LEU A 111 2.15 -27.51 -5.31
CA LEU A 111 1.68 -26.18 -4.93
C LEU A 111 1.38 -25.32 -6.15
N PHE A 112 2.22 -25.37 -7.19
CA PHE A 112 1.99 -24.65 -8.45
C PHE A 112 0.72 -25.13 -9.15
N ARG A 113 0.43 -26.44 -9.11
CA ARG A 113 -0.82 -27.01 -9.64
C ARG A 113 -2.03 -26.58 -8.82
N LEU A 114 -1.91 -26.52 -7.50
CA LEU A 114 -2.98 -26.04 -6.61
C LEU A 114 -3.23 -24.54 -6.71
N ALA A 115 -2.17 -23.76 -6.96
CA ALA A 115 -2.23 -22.31 -7.13
C ALA A 115 -2.74 -21.91 -8.52
N GLN A 116 -2.99 -22.86 -9.44
CA GLN A 116 -3.64 -22.54 -10.69
C GLN A 116 -5.02 -21.95 -10.38
N PRO A 117 -5.35 -20.76 -10.93
CA PRO A 117 -6.64 -20.16 -10.70
C PRO A 117 -7.71 -21.13 -11.18
N SER A 118 -8.49 -21.66 -10.24
CA SER A 118 -9.71 -22.40 -10.57
C SER A 118 -10.49 -21.50 -11.53
N GLY A 119 -10.78 -21.98 -12.75
CA GLY A 119 -11.26 -21.16 -13.88
C GLY A 119 -12.58 -20.40 -13.66
N LYS A 120 -13.11 -20.36 -12.44
CA LYS A 120 -14.17 -19.47 -12.02
C LYS A 120 -13.61 -18.06 -11.80
N PRO A 121 -14.05 -17.07 -12.58
CA PRO A 121 -13.69 -15.69 -12.32
C PRO A 121 -14.18 -15.28 -10.92
N ALA A 122 -13.34 -14.57 -10.16
CA ALA A 122 -13.67 -14.16 -8.79
C ALA A 122 -14.96 -13.33 -8.68
N PHE A 123 -15.42 -12.75 -9.79
CA PHE A 123 -16.66 -11.95 -9.88
C PHE A 123 -17.32 -12.13 -11.26
N PRO A 124 -18.07 -13.22 -11.50
CA PRO A 124 -18.66 -13.48 -12.81
C PRO A 124 -19.68 -12.40 -13.20
N ILE A 125 -20.48 -11.93 -12.25
CA ILE A 125 -21.55 -10.94 -12.48
C ILE A 125 -20.96 -9.57 -12.83
N THR A 126 -20.07 -9.05 -11.99
CA THR A 126 -19.45 -7.72 -12.22
C THR A 126 -18.69 -7.69 -13.54
N ARG A 127 -18.01 -8.79 -13.90
CA ARG A 127 -17.30 -8.88 -15.18
C ARG A 127 -18.26 -8.90 -16.37
N ALA A 128 -19.42 -9.55 -16.24
CA ALA A 128 -20.46 -9.53 -17.27
C ALA A 128 -21.06 -8.13 -17.46
N GLU A 129 -21.28 -7.37 -16.38
CA GLU A 129 -21.73 -5.98 -16.48
C GLU A 129 -20.67 -5.10 -17.17
N PHE A 130 -19.38 -5.25 -16.83
CA PHE A 130 -18.31 -4.54 -17.53
C PHE A 130 -18.21 -4.88 -19.03
N GLN A 131 -18.58 -6.10 -19.43
CA GLN A 131 -18.63 -6.46 -20.85
C GLN A 131 -19.78 -5.74 -21.56
N LYS A 132 -20.96 -5.63 -20.95
CA LYS A 132 -22.08 -4.86 -21.50
C LYS A 132 -21.73 -3.38 -21.64
N ASP A 133 -21.07 -2.80 -20.65
CA ASP A 133 -20.62 -1.39 -20.71
C ASP A 133 -19.65 -1.17 -21.87
N ARG A 134 -18.74 -2.13 -22.09
CA ARG A 134 -17.79 -2.08 -23.22
C ARG A 134 -18.50 -2.19 -24.57
N GLU A 135 -19.43 -3.12 -24.70
CA GLU A 135 -20.25 -3.28 -25.92
C GLU A 135 -21.08 -2.03 -26.20
N TRP A 136 -21.63 -1.39 -25.16
CA TRP A 136 -22.36 -0.13 -25.29
C TRP A 136 -21.46 0.99 -25.83
N ILE A 137 -20.25 1.15 -25.30
CA ILE A 137 -19.27 2.15 -25.78
C ILE A 137 -18.89 1.88 -27.24
N GLU A 138 -18.60 0.62 -27.59
CA GLU A 138 -18.23 0.26 -28.96
C GLU A 138 -19.37 0.52 -29.96
N ASN A 139 -20.61 0.20 -29.58
CA ASN A 139 -21.79 0.49 -30.40
C ASN A 139 -22.04 2.00 -30.52
N PHE A 140 -21.87 2.76 -29.43
CA PHE A 140 -22.00 4.22 -29.45
C PHE A 140 -20.96 4.87 -30.38
N GLN A 141 -19.72 4.40 -30.37
CA GLN A 141 -18.67 4.87 -31.28
C GLN A 141 -18.95 4.51 -32.75
N LYS A 142 -19.49 3.32 -33.02
CA LYS A 142 -19.88 2.90 -34.38
C LYS A 142 -21.02 3.76 -34.94
N ILE A 143 -22.06 4.01 -34.13
CA ILE A 143 -23.20 4.85 -34.54
C ILE A 143 -22.73 6.27 -34.90
N LYS A 144 -21.87 6.87 -34.05
CA LYS A 144 -21.30 8.19 -34.32
C LYS A 144 -20.49 8.24 -35.61
N LYS A 145 -19.71 7.19 -35.92
CA LYS A 145 -18.87 7.11 -37.13
C LYS A 145 -19.68 6.94 -38.42
N SER A 146 -20.88 6.36 -38.36
CA SER A 146 -21.74 6.20 -39.55
C SER A 146 -22.60 7.43 -39.87
N SER A 147 -22.67 8.41 -38.96
CA SER A 147 -23.44 9.65 -39.12
C SER A 147 -22.61 10.86 -39.56
N ASP A 148 -21.29 10.68 -39.71
CA ASP A 148 -20.35 11.63 -40.32
C ASP A 148 -20.03 11.18 -41.76
#